data_AF-A0A7V4UE37-F1
#
_entry.id   AF-A0A7V4UE37-F1
#
_cell.length_a   1.000
_cell.length_b   1.000
_cell.length_c   1.000
_cell.angle_alpha   90.00
_cell.angle_beta   90.00
_cell.angle_gamma   90.00
#
_symmetry.space_group_name_H-M   'P 1'
#
loop_
_entity.id
_entity.type
_entity.pdbx_description
1 polymer ?
#
loop_
_entity_poly.entity_id
_entity_poly.type
_entity_poly.pdbx_seq_one_letter_code
_entity_poly.pdbx_strand_id
1 'polypeptide(L)'
;MADSLQMVADTSGINQQPEPVMQLAYSDADSIVFFRKTIEIEGTPVSGIIYITADNDFRVYLNGEYLLDDELNDYAVLDTIDYYTFQDFLEPGKNVFAVDVEDKDHTREGLKFYAFIEILPLDITKAAAEKAKVEKLYVDPQLLRRINILNKNRLIPKLSAEQK
;
A
#
# COMPACT_ATOMS: atom_id res chain seq x y z
N MET A 1 89.70 38.12 42.47
CA MET A 1 88.43 38.17 43.20
C MET A 1 87.49 37.22 42.49
N ALA A 2 87.08 36.16 43.19
CA ALA A 2 86.21 35.10 42.70
C ALA A 2 84.77 35.42 43.09
N ASP A 3 83.86 35.25 42.14
CA ASP A 3 82.41 35.10 42.33
C ASP A 3 81.85 34.64 40.98
N SER A 4 80.90 33.75 40.82
CA SER A 4 80.37 32.60 41.57
C SER A 4 79.28 32.06 40.64
N LEU A 5 79.28 30.76 40.38
CA LEU A 5 78.22 30.05 39.67
C LEU A 5 76.84 30.33 40.29
N GLN A 6 75.80 30.44 39.46
CA GLN A 6 74.60 29.62 39.61
C GLN A 6 73.68 29.67 38.38
N MET A 7 73.54 28.51 37.75
CA MET A 7 72.39 28.15 36.95
C MET A 7 71.16 27.99 37.84
N VAL A 8 70.02 28.53 37.43
CA VAL A 8 68.71 28.04 37.84
C VAL A 8 67.82 28.00 36.60
N ALA A 9 67.69 26.79 36.04
CA ALA A 9 66.62 26.45 35.12
C ALA A 9 65.36 26.24 35.97
N ASP A 10 64.41 27.16 35.88
CA ASP A 10 63.07 26.96 36.43
C ASP A 10 62.16 26.52 35.29
N THR A 11 62.23 25.23 34.97
CA THR A 11 61.28 24.57 34.08
C THR A 11 60.17 24.03 34.97
N SER A 12 59.25 24.91 35.37
CA SER A 12 58.01 24.51 36.01
C SER A 12 57.18 23.73 34.99
N GLY A 13 57.30 22.40 35.06
CA GLY A 13 56.51 21.45 34.30
C GLY A 13 55.04 21.64 34.61
N ILE A 14 54.33 22.29 33.70
CA ILE A 14 52.88 22.18 33.61
C ILE A 14 52.62 20.78 33.05
N ASN A 15 52.42 19.83 33.96
CA ASN A 15 51.95 18.50 33.65
C ASN A 15 50.48 18.64 33.21
N GLN A 16 50.27 19.04 31.96
CA GLN A 16 48.97 18.95 31.30
C GLN A 16 48.73 17.47 31.03
N GLN A 17 48.23 16.74 32.03
CA GLN A 17 47.46 15.55 31.72
C GLN A 17 46.35 16.00 30.76
N PRO A 18 46.25 15.43 29.56
CA PRO A 18 45.09 15.72 28.71
C PRO A 18 43.87 15.22 29.49
N GLU A 19 43.07 16.16 29.97
CA GLU A 19 41.72 15.89 30.45
C GLU A 19 41.03 14.98 29.43
N PRO A 20 40.36 13.89 29.85
CA PRO A 20 39.60 13.07 28.92
C PRO A 20 38.52 13.97 28.32
N VAL A 21 38.77 14.42 27.08
CA VAL A 21 37.77 15.11 26.29
C VAL A 21 36.65 14.10 26.14
N MET A 22 35.57 14.31 26.89
CA MET A 22 34.35 13.52 26.77
C MET A 22 33.81 13.89 25.38
N GLN A 23 34.31 13.18 24.36
CA GLN A 23 33.83 13.27 23.01
C GLN A 23 32.39 12.77 23.09
N LEU A 24 31.46 13.71 23.16
CA LEU A 24 30.04 13.44 22.97
C LEU A 24 29.96 12.78 21.60
N ALA A 25 29.92 11.45 21.59
CA ALA A 25 29.48 10.70 20.44
C ALA A 25 28.04 11.18 20.22
N TYR A 26 27.87 12.18 19.37
CA TYR A 26 26.64 12.35 18.64
C TYR A 26 26.49 11.03 17.91
N SER A 27 25.73 10.09 18.47
CA SER A 27 25.11 9.07 17.65
C SER A 27 24.26 9.85 16.68
N ASP A 28 24.63 9.84 15.40
CA ASP A 28 23.76 10.37 14.36
C ASP A 28 22.44 9.62 14.52
N ALA A 29 21.43 10.34 15.02
CA ALA A 29 20.14 9.74 15.31
C ALA A 29 19.48 9.34 13.99
N ASP A 30 18.84 8.17 13.97
CA ASP A 30 18.11 7.64 12.82
C ASP A 30 17.25 8.74 12.20
N SER A 31 17.33 8.87 10.88
CA SER A 31 16.62 9.93 10.16
C SER A 31 15.33 9.37 9.56
N ILE A 32 14.20 9.97 9.96
CA ILE A 32 12.87 9.56 9.49
C ILE A 32 12.35 10.58 8.48
N VAL A 33 11.93 10.11 7.30
CA VAL A 33 11.38 10.91 6.21
C VAL A 33 10.01 10.38 5.80
N PHE A 34 9.11 11.30 5.44
CA PHE A 34 7.74 10.96 5.04
C PHE A 34 7.46 11.34 3.58
N PHE A 35 6.94 10.38 2.82
CA PHE A 35 6.50 10.54 1.43
C PHE A 35 4.99 10.37 1.33
N ARG A 36 4.35 11.17 0.47
CA ARG A 36 2.92 11.04 0.18
C ARG A 36 2.64 11.24 -1.30
N LYS A 37 1.78 10.37 -1.85
CA LYS A 37 1.29 10.47 -3.22
C LYS A 37 -0.22 10.30 -3.24
N THR A 38 -0.90 11.28 -3.84
CA THR A 38 -2.34 11.18 -4.13
C THR A 38 -2.56 10.70 -5.56
N ILE A 39 -3.50 9.77 -5.73
CA ILE A 39 -4.03 9.35 -7.03
C ILE A 39 -5.55 9.48 -7.03
N GLU A 40 -6.13 9.57 -8.22
CA GLU A 40 -7.58 9.58 -8.42
C GLU A 40 -7.98 8.37 -9.28
N ILE A 41 -8.97 7.62 -8.81
CA ILE A 41 -9.46 6.39 -9.43
C ILE A 41 -10.87 6.62 -9.94
N GLU A 42 -11.01 6.72 -11.26
CA GLU A 42 -12.29 6.86 -11.95
C GLU A 42 -12.76 5.49 -12.48
N GLY A 43 -13.24 4.63 -11.59
CA GLY A 43 -13.65 3.28 -11.97
C GLY A 43 -13.64 2.30 -10.81
N THR A 44 -13.70 1.03 -11.16
CA THR A 44 -13.58 -0.07 -10.19
C THR A 44 -12.19 -0.69 -10.35
N PRO A 45 -11.31 -0.59 -9.34
CA PRO A 45 -10.07 -1.36 -9.32
C PRO A 45 -10.38 -2.86 -9.42
N VAL A 46 -9.61 -3.59 -10.23
CA VAL A 46 -9.81 -5.05 -10.41
C VAL A 46 -8.56 -5.87 -10.19
N SER A 47 -7.40 -5.23 -10.27
CA SER A 47 -6.10 -5.87 -10.08
C SER A 47 -5.08 -4.79 -9.74
N GLY A 48 -3.94 -5.21 -9.20
CA GLY A 48 -2.83 -4.33 -8.93
C GLY A 48 -1.66 -5.03 -8.27
N ILE A 49 -0.54 -4.32 -8.22
CA ILE A 49 0.67 -4.76 -7.55
C ILE A 49 1.48 -3.54 -7.17
N ILE A 50 2.08 -3.58 -5.98
CA ILE A 50 3.01 -2.55 -5.51
C ILE A 50 4.37 -3.21 -5.33
N TYR A 51 5.40 -2.56 -5.84
CA TYR A 51 6.80 -2.88 -5.59
C TYR A 51 7.43 -1.73 -4.82
N ILE A 52 8.07 -2.06 -3.71
CA ILE A 52 8.67 -1.06 -2.83
C ILE A 52 9.97 -1.56 -2.23
N THR A 53 10.92 -0.65 -2.05
CA THR A 53 12.13 -0.87 -1.27
C THR A 53 12.62 0.48 -0.76
N ALA A 54 13.21 0.51 0.43
CA ALA A 54 13.78 1.71 1.02
C ALA A 54 15.04 1.39 1.81
N ASP A 55 15.86 2.41 2.04
CA ASP A 55 17.06 2.30 2.83
C ASP A 55 16.87 3.09 4.15
N ASN A 56 16.78 2.45 5.32
CA ASN A 56 16.91 1.00 5.59
C ASN A 56 15.57 0.29 5.79
N ASP A 57 14.54 1.00 6.27
CA ASP A 57 13.25 0.43 6.66
C ASP A 57 12.13 1.34 6.13
N PHE A 58 10.96 0.78 5.88
CA PHE A 58 9.78 1.55 5.49
C PHE A 58 8.49 0.98 6.07
N ARG A 59 7.48 1.85 6.19
CA ARG A 59 6.08 1.43 6.38
C ARG A 59 5.18 2.10 5.37
N VAL A 60 4.31 1.31 4.75
CA VAL A 60 3.35 1.77 3.75
C VAL A 60 1.96 1.88 4.34
N TYR A 61 1.29 2.98 3.99
CA TYR A 61 -0.10 3.24 4.34
C TYR A 61 -0.90 3.61 3.09
N LEU A 62 -2.17 3.19 3.07
CA LEU A 62 -3.15 3.58 2.06
C LEU A 62 -4.37 4.16 2.76
N ASN A 63 -4.72 5.40 2.43
CA ASN A 63 -5.83 6.14 3.03
C ASN A 63 -5.77 6.24 4.57
N GLY A 64 -4.56 6.14 5.12
CA GLY A 64 -4.30 6.16 6.57
C GLY A 64 -4.23 4.79 7.22
N GLU A 65 -4.58 3.73 6.50
CA GLU A 65 -4.51 2.35 6.97
C GLU A 65 -3.14 1.75 6.68
N TYR A 66 -2.59 1.04 7.66
CA TYR A 66 -1.31 0.34 7.54
C TYR A 66 -1.43 -0.88 6.63
N LEU A 67 -0.48 -1.03 5.71
CA LEU A 67 -0.44 -2.17 4.78
C LEU A 67 0.68 -3.17 5.13
N LEU A 68 1.92 -2.69 5.19
CA LEU A 68 3.12 -3.53 5.28
C LEU A 68 4.34 -2.73 5.78
N ASP A 69 5.28 -3.41 6.42
CA ASP A 69 6.61 -2.98 6.82
C ASP A 69 7.70 -3.83 6.17
N ASP A 70 8.92 -3.29 6.08
CA ASP A 70 10.10 -4.03 5.63
C ASP A 70 10.63 -4.93 6.75
N GLU A 71 10.34 -6.23 6.67
CA GLU A 71 10.85 -7.20 7.64
C GLU A 71 12.38 -7.39 7.54
N LEU A 72 12.97 -7.18 6.37
CA LEU A 72 14.36 -7.53 6.07
C LEU A 72 15.32 -6.36 6.25
N ASN A 73 14.82 -5.13 6.23
CA ASN A 73 15.59 -3.90 6.35
C ASN A 73 16.75 -3.84 5.34
N ASP A 74 16.49 -4.23 4.09
CA ASP A 74 17.50 -4.40 3.05
C ASP A 74 17.05 -3.74 1.74
N TYR A 75 17.73 -2.66 1.37
CA TYR A 75 17.47 -1.91 0.14
C TYR A 75 17.66 -2.73 -1.15
N ALA A 76 18.43 -3.82 -1.10
CA ALA A 76 18.60 -4.71 -2.25
C ALA A 76 17.39 -5.64 -2.45
N VAL A 77 16.55 -5.81 -1.43
CA VAL A 77 15.34 -6.63 -1.50
C VAL A 77 14.16 -5.77 -1.92
N LEU A 78 13.40 -6.28 -2.88
CA LEU A 78 12.19 -5.64 -3.39
C LEU A 78 10.97 -6.34 -2.81
N ASP A 79 10.26 -5.66 -1.93
CA ASP A 79 8.99 -6.14 -1.40
C ASP A 79 7.87 -5.95 -2.40
N THR A 80 6.97 -6.93 -2.41
CA THR A 80 5.82 -6.98 -3.31
C THR A 80 4.55 -7.08 -2.49
N ILE A 81 3.62 -6.16 -2.72
CA ILE A 81 2.30 -6.16 -2.08
C ILE A 81 1.26 -6.52 -3.15
N ASP A 82 0.61 -7.67 -2.97
CA ASP A 82 -0.44 -8.16 -3.85
C ASP A 82 -1.72 -7.34 -3.74
N TYR A 83 -2.49 -7.31 -4.84
CA TYR A 83 -3.79 -6.60 -4.89
C TYR A 83 -4.72 -6.92 -3.73
N TYR A 84 -4.81 -8.20 -3.36
CA TYR A 84 -5.71 -8.66 -2.30
C TYR A 84 -5.40 -8.05 -0.93
N THR A 85 -4.16 -7.60 -0.71
CA THR A 85 -3.74 -6.96 0.53
C THR A 85 -4.25 -5.52 0.64
N PHE A 86 -4.38 -4.81 -0.48
CA PHE A 86 -4.75 -3.39 -0.46
C PHE A 86 -6.10 -3.04 -1.12
N GLN A 87 -6.76 -4.01 -1.77
CA GLN A 87 -8.02 -3.78 -2.48
C GLN A 87 -9.13 -3.18 -1.61
N ASP A 88 -9.22 -3.60 -0.34
CA ASP A 88 -10.32 -3.21 0.56
C ASP A 88 -10.15 -1.77 1.08
N PHE A 89 -8.94 -1.22 0.96
CA PHE A 89 -8.62 0.15 1.36
C PHE A 89 -8.71 1.13 0.19
N LEU A 90 -8.85 0.65 -1.05
CA LEU A 90 -9.04 1.51 -2.21
C LEU A 90 -10.48 2.04 -2.26
N GLU A 91 -10.60 3.35 -2.38
CA GLU A 91 -11.87 4.04 -2.51
C GLU A 91 -12.08 4.54 -3.95
N PRO A 92 -13.31 4.60 -4.46
CA PRO A 92 -13.60 5.36 -5.68
C PRO A 92 -13.22 6.84 -5.48
N GLY A 93 -12.53 7.44 -6.45
CA GLY A 93 -12.04 8.81 -6.36
C GLY A 93 -10.66 8.91 -5.73
N LYS A 94 -10.50 9.79 -4.73
CA LYS A 94 -9.18 10.20 -4.22
C LYS A 94 -8.60 9.16 -3.25
N ASN A 95 -7.43 8.64 -3.57
CA ASN A 95 -6.65 7.76 -2.70
C ASN A 95 -5.30 8.38 -2.36
N VAL A 96 -4.77 8.07 -1.19
CA VAL A 96 -3.48 8.58 -0.71
C VAL A 96 -2.59 7.44 -0.26
N PHE A 97 -1.48 7.24 -0.96
CA PHE A 97 -0.36 6.47 -0.45
C PHE A 97 0.51 7.35 0.44
N ALA A 98 0.88 6.84 1.60
CA ALA A 98 1.88 7.42 2.47
C ALA A 98 2.95 6.37 2.78
N VAL A 99 4.20 6.80 2.86
CA VAL A 99 5.32 5.94 3.23
C VAL A 99 6.17 6.70 4.23
N ASP A 100 6.45 6.11 5.39
CA ASP A 100 7.54 6.55 6.24
C ASP A 100 8.77 5.70 5.94
N VAL A 101 9.95 6.31 5.98
CA VAL A 101 11.23 5.68 5.70
C VAL A 101 12.19 6.06 6.82
N GLU A 102 12.85 5.06 7.40
CA GLU A 102 13.83 5.22 8.46
C GLU A 102 15.21 4.81 7.95
N ASP A 103 16.12 5.78 7.94
CA ASP A 103 17.54 5.61 7.62
C ASP A 103 18.31 5.47 8.93
N LYS A 104 18.77 4.25 9.21
CA LYS A 104 19.44 3.77 10.41
C LYS A 104 20.97 3.78 10.26
N ASP A 105 21.50 3.68 9.03
CA ASP A 105 22.95 3.63 8.76
C ASP A 105 23.51 4.83 7.99
N HIS A 106 22.66 5.82 7.67
CA HIS A 106 23.00 7.12 7.10
C HIS A 106 23.55 7.06 5.67
N THR A 107 23.29 5.98 4.95
CA THR A 107 23.63 5.78 3.53
C THR A 107 22.80 6.67 2.60
N ARG A 108 21.55 6.95 3.00
CA ARG A 108 20.59 7.84 2.30
C ARG A 108 20.27 7.40 0.87
N GLU A 109 20.16 6.09 0.60
CA GLU A 109 19.80 5.59 -0.75
C GLU A 109 18.32 5.77 -1.11
N GLY A 110 17.49 6.15 -0.14
CA GLY A 110 16.15 6.71 -0.33
C GLY A 110 15.05 5.65 -0.55
N LEU A 111 13.98 6.06 -1.25
CA LEU A 111 12.78 5.25 -1.48
C LEU A 111 12.56 4.98 -2.97
N LYS A 112 12.27 3.72 -3.32
CA LYS A 112 11.74 3.33 -4.62
C LYS A 112 10.33 2.77 -4.43
N PHE A 113 9.35 3.37 -5.11
CA PHE A 113 7.94 2.98 -5.02
C PHE A 113 7.32 2.92 -6.41
N TYR A 114 6.79 1.76 -6.78
CA TYR A 114 6.09 1.52 -8.04
C TYR A 114 4.76 0.87 -7.75
N ALA A 115 3.67 1.50 -8.17
CA ALA A 115 2.33 0.93 -8.06
C ALA A 115 1.70 0.80 -9.45
N PHE A 116 1.16 -0.37 -9.74
CA PHE A 116 0.34 -0.65 -10.89
C PHE A 116 -1.07 -1.01 -10.41
N ILE A 117 -2.09 -0.35 -10.93
CA ILE A 117 -3.49 -0.61 -10.60
C ILE A 117 -4.28 -0.65 -11.91
N GLU A 118 -4.99 -1.75 -12.12
CA GLU A 118 -5.89 -1.92 -13.26
C GLU A 118 -7.30 -1.48 -12.86
N ILE A 119 -7.90 -0.61 -13.68
CA ILE A 119 -9.18 0.03 -13.39
C ILE A 119 -10.17 -0.30 -14.51
N LEU A 120 -11.32 -0.86 -14.15
CA LEU A 120 -12.45 -0.97 -15.06
C LEU A 120 -13.21 0.37 -15.15
N PRO A 121 -13.42 0.91 -16.36
CA PRO A 121 -14.18 2.14 -16.55
C PRO A 121 -15.62 2.06 -16.03
N LEU A 122 -16.11 3.15 -15.44
CA LEU A 122 -17.47 3.26 -14.86
C LEU A 122 -18.61 2.95 -15.84
N ASP A 123 -18.42 3.24 -17.13
CA ASP A 123 -19.48 3.06 -18.13
C ASP A 123 -19.80 1.59 -18.37
N ILE A 124 -18.79 0.72 -18.26
CA ILE A 124 -18.94 -0.73 -18.42
C ILE A 124 -19.64 -1.32 -17.19
N THR A 125 -19.26 -0.85 -15.99
CA THR A 125 -19.82 -1.37 -14.73
C THR A 125 -21.28 -0.95 -14.53
N LYS A 126 -21.68 0.26 -14.93
CA LYS A 126 -23.08 0.70 -14.90
C LYS A 126 -23.99 -0.16 -15.78
N ALA A 127 -23.60 -0.39 -17.04
CA ALA A 127 -24.37 -1.21 -17.97
C ALA A 127 -24.51 -2.67 -17.47
N ALA A 128 -23.44 -3.23 -16.90
CA ALA A 128 -23.47 -4.57 -16.29
C ALA A 128 -24.38 -4.62 -15.05
N ALA A 129 -24.30 -3.62 -14.15
CA ALA A 129 -25.12 -3.53 -12.96
C ALA A 129 -26.62 -3.36 -13.27
N GLU A 130 -26.95 -2.57 -14.29
CA GLU A 130 -28.33 -2.44 -14.78
C GLU A 130 -28.85 -3.75 -15.35
N LYS A 131 -28.05 -4.44 -16.18
CA LYS A 131 -28.41 -5.75 -16.73
C LYS A 131 -28.64 -6.80 -15.62
N ALA A 132 -27.80 -6.81 -14.59
CA ALA A 132 -27.95 -7.69 -13.43
C ALA A 132 -29.20 -7.38 -12.58
N LYS A 133 -29.59 -6.10 -12.46
CA LYS A 133 -30.86 -5.72 -11.80
C LYS A 133 -32.08 -6.21 -12.59
N VAL A 134 -32.03 -6.16 -13.92
CA VAL A 134 -33.12 -6.65 -14.78
C VAL A 134 -33.28 -8.17 -14.65
N GLU A 135 -32.21 -8.94 -14.48
CA GLU A 135 -32.29 -10.39 -14.24
C GLU A 135 -32.89 -10.75 -12.87
N LYS A 136 -32.76 -9.89 -11.86
CA LYS A 136 -33.40 -10.07 -10.53
C LYS A 136 -34.88 -9.64 -10.51
N LEU A 137 -35.57 -9.67 -11.63
CA LEU A 137 -37.02 -9.57 -11.65
C LEU A 137 -37.61 -10.78 -10.92
N TYR A 138 -38.13 -10.52 -9.72
CA TYR A 138 -38.82 -11.51 -8.89
C TYR A 138 -40.01 -12.08 -9.67
N VAL A 139 -39.82 -13.26 -10.26
CA VAL A 139 -40.92 -13.98 -10.88
C VAL A 139 -41.73 -14.62 -9.77
N ASP A 140 -42.93 -14.10 -9.52
CA ASP A 140 -43.85 -14.66 -8.52
C ASP A 140 -44.05 -16.17 -8.81
N PRO A 141 -43.67 -17.07 -7.87
CA PRO A 141 -43.81 -18.51 -8.03
C PRO A 141 -45.25 -18.96 -8.35
N GLN A 142 -46.26 -18.21 -7.89
CA GLN A 142 -47.67 -18.50 -8.15
C GLN A 142 -48.04 -18.22 -9.62
N LEU A 143 -47.44 -17.19 -10.21
CA LEU A 143 -47.65 -16.79 -11.60
C LEU A 143 -47.02 -17.81 -12.56
N LEU A 144 -45.82 -18.32 -12.23
CA LEU A 144 -45.20 -19.44 -12.95
C LEU A 144 -46.03 -20.72 -12.89
N ARG A 145 -46.58 -21.06 -11.72
CA ARG A 145 -47.48 -22.22 -11.58
C ARG A 145 -48.72 -22.09 -12.45
N ARG A 146 -49.38 -20.93 -12.47
CA ARG A 146 -50.56 -20.70 -13.33
C ARG A 146 -50.22 -20.83 -14.82
N ILE A 147 -49.13 -20.23 -15.27
CA ILE A 147 -48.69 -20.32 -16.68
C ILE A 147 -48.43 -21.79 -17.06
N ASN A 148 -47.79 -22.56 -16.18
CA ASN A 148 -47.48 -23.97 -16.46
C ASN A 148 -48.75 -24.84 -16.50
N ILE A 149 -49.72 -24.60 -15.62
CA ILE A 149 -51.02 -25.30 -15.64
C ILE A 149 -51.81 -24.97 -16.91
N LEU A 150 -51.89 -23.69 -17.29
CA LEU A 150 -52.59 -23.24 -18.50
C LEU A 150 -51.98 -23.84 -19.77
N ASN A 151 -50.66 -23.90 -19.87
CA ASN A 151 -49.98 -24.50 -21.02
C ASN A 151 -50.12 -26.03 -21.07
N LYS A 152 -50.11 -26.73 -19.92
CA LYS A 152 -50.35 -28.18 -19.88
C LYS A 152 -51.80 -28.57 -20.18
N ASN A 153 -52.76 -27.71 -19.86
CA ASN A 153 -54.18 -27.93 -20.14
C ASN A 153 -54.59 -27.52 -21.57
N ARG A 154 -53.65 -27.01 -22.38
CA ARG A 154 -53.86 -26.76 -23.80
C ARG A 154 -53.73 -28.07 -24.60
N LEU A 155 -54.52 -29.08 -24.22
CA LEU A 155 -54.81 -30.22 -25.09
C LEU A 155 -55.69 -29.68 -26.22
N ILE A 156 -55.08 -29.42 -27.38
CA ILE A 156 -55.81 -29.18 -28.61
C ILE A 156 -56.44 -30.53 -28.98
N PRO A 157 -57.77 -30.71 -28.93
CA PRO A 157 -58.36 -31.87 -29.57
C PRO A 157 -58.17 -31.66 -31.06
N LYS A 158 -57.34 -32.49 -31.70
CA LYS A 158 -57.42 -32.67 -33.16
C LYS A 158 -58.81 -33.23 -33.43
N LEU A 159 -59.73 -32.37 -33.83
CA LEU A 159 -60.95 -32.77 -34.53
C LEU A 159 -60.50 -33.46 -35.83
N SER A 160 -60.39 -34.79 -35.80
CA SER A 160 -60.32 -35.58 -37.03
C SER A 160 -61.74 -35.70 -37.57
N ALA A 161 -61.96 -35.02 -38.68
CA ALA A 161 -63.18 -35.02 -39.45
C ALA A 161 -63.59 -36.42 -39.93
N GLU A 162 -64.91 -36.61 -39.97
CA GLU A 162 -65.70 -37.32 -40.98
C GLU A 162 -65.21 -38.70 -41.45
N GLN A 163 -65.96 -39.74 -41.06
CA GLN A 163 -66.17 -40.90 -41.93
C GLN A 163 -67.67 -41.18 -42.07
N LYS A 164 -68.03 -41.41 -43.34
CA LYS A 164 -69.34 -41.51 -43.98
C LYS A 164 -70.27 -42.56 -43.39
#